data_AF-A0A2M7MRU0-F1
#
_entry.id   AF-A0A2M7MRU0-F1
#
_cell.length_a   1.000
_cell.length_b   1.000
_cell.length_c   1.000
_cell.angle_alpha   90.00
_cell.angle_beta   90.00
_cell.angle_gamma   90.00
#
_symmetry.space_group_name_H-M   'P 1'
#
loop_
_entity.id
_entity.type
_entity.pdbx_description
1 polymer ?
#
loop_
_entity_poly.entity_id
_entity_poly.type
_entity_poly.pdbx_seq_one_letter_code
_entity_poly.pdbx_strand_id
1 'polypeptide(L)'
;MDSGYRQLCSRCFNAEVAKRCGLDDFENFRFEPIGISDSAGAAHEFHFRTRLLGSMVSLEAFELRDGNPSGYQFQIVGEPKDDLLALLGRLIEKIRRRLSIKYLTGVGHELQIAEQAVRGRIDWDESAVERTPRGKSRPIGATESRPNGASGRCGFSSFGRACF
;
A
#
# COMPACT_ATOMS: atom_id res chain seq x y z
N MET A 1 27.26 -26.08 -13.27
CA MET A 1 27.84 -24.90 -12.58
C MET A 1 26.70 -24.26 -11.84
N ASP A 2 26.75 -24.26 -10.50
CA ASP A 2 25.77 -23.53 -9.71
C ASP A 2 25.89 -22.04 -10.06
N SER A 3 24.96 -21.51 -10.85
CA SER A 3 24.82 -20.07 -10.98
C SER A 3 24.16 -19.57 -9.70
N GLY A 4 24.93 -19.52 -8.61
CA GLY A 4 24.44 -19.05 -7.31
C GLY A 4 23.88 -17.64 -7.42
N TYR A 5 22.92 -17.30 -6.56
CA TYR A 5 22.43 -15.94 -6.43
C TYR A 5 23.50 -15.06 -5.78
N ARG A 6 23.90 -13.98 -6.46
CA ARG A 6 24.82 -12.99 -5.90
C ARG A 6 24.03 -11.81 -5.33
N GLN A 7 24.28 -11.45 -4.08
CA GLN A 7 23.75 -10.23 -3.50
C GLN A 7 24.53 -9.02 -4.02
N LEU A 8 23.81 -8.02 -4.54
CA LEU A 8 24.37 -6.79 -5.08
C LEU A 8 23.71 -5.60 -4.40
N CYS A 9 24.50 -4.55 -4.10
CA CYS A 9 23.91 -3.27 -3.75
C CYS A 9 23.14 -2.69 -4.95
N SER A 10 22.21 -1.75 -4.72
CA SER A 10 21.35 -1.19 -5.77
C SER A 10 22.14 -0.59 -6.94
N ARG A 11 23.29 0.04 -6.68
CA ARG A 11 24.15 0.59 -7.72
C ARG A 11 24.73 -0.49 -8.63
N CYS A 12 25.32 -1.53 -8.04
CA CYS A 12 25.89 -2.65 -8.80
C CYS A 12 24.81 -3.44 -9.54
N PHE A 13 23.65 -3.65 -8.90
CA PHE A 13 22.51 -4.31 -9.52
C PHE A 13 22.05 -3.56 -10.78
N ASN A 14 21.81 -2.25 -10.67
CA ASN A 14 21.39 -1.45 -11.83
C ASN A 14 22.46 -1.44 -12.93
N ALA A 15 23.75 -1.38 -12.59
CA ALA A 15 24.81 -1.45 -13.60
C ALA A 15 24.78 -2.77 -14.39
N GLU A 16 24.51 -3.89 -13.73
CA GLU A 16 24.35 -5.17 -14.43
C GLU A 16 23.10 -5.22 -15.32
N VAL A 17 21.98 -4.69 -14.84
CA VAL A 17 20.74 -4.64 -15.62
C VAL A 17 20.91 -3.72 -16.83
N ALA A 18 21.49 -2.54 -16.64
CA ALA A 18 21.76 -1.57 -17.70
C ALA A 18 22.60 -2.21 -18.82
N LYS A 19 23.71 -2.87 -18.47
CA LYS A 19 24.56 -3.58 -19.44
C LYS A 19 23.81 -4.67 -20.20
N ARG A 20 22.94 -5.44 -19.52
CA ARG A 20 22.14 -6.51 -20.17
C ARG A 20 21.05 -5.95 -21.07
N CYS A 21 20.55 -4.75 -20.79
CA CYS A 21 19.48 -4.09 -21.53
C CYS A 21 19.99 -3.10 -22.59
N GLY A 22 21.30 -2.92 -22.76
CA GLY A 22 21.87 -1.94 -23.70
C GLY A 22 21.57 -0.49 -23.31
N LEU A 23 21.50 -0.20 -22.01
CA LEU A 23 21.28 1.13 -21.46
C LEU A 23 22.63 1.74 -21.05
N ASP A 24 23.40 2.21 -22.04
CA ASP A 24 24.79 2.64 -21.81
C ASP A 24 24.90 3.95 -21.01
N ASP A 25 23.87 4.79 -21.03
CA ASP A 25 23.84 6.12 -20.39
C ASP A 25 22.94 6.18 -19.14
N PHE A 26 22.62 5.04 -18.51
CA PHE A 26 21.77 5.05 -17.31
C PHE A 26 22.52 5.64 -16.10
N GLU A 27 22.08 6.81 -15.65
CA GLU A 27 22.65 7.47 -14.47
C GLU A 27 22.07 6.90 -13.16
N ASN A 28 22.96 6.38 -12.30
CA ASN A 28 22.58 5.87 -10.98
C ASN A 28 22.66 6.98 -9.92
N PHE A 29 21.74 7.92 -9.99
CA PHE A 29 21.71 9.06 -9.07
C PHE A 29 21.33 8.61 -7.64
N ARG A 30 22.02 9.17 -6.65
CA ARG A 30 21.66 9.04 -5.23
C ARG A 30 21.00 10.32 -4.76
N PHE A 31 19.72 10.24 -4.44
CA PHE A 31 19.01 11.35 -3.85
C PHE A 31 19.27 11.42 -2.36
N GLU A 32 19.46 12.64 -1.86
CA GLU A 32 19.49 12.90 -0.43
C GLU A 32 18.11 12.63 0.19
N PRO A 33 18.06 12.15 1.44
CA PRO A 33 16.80 11.99 2.15
C PRO A 33 16.05 13.32 2.30
N ILE A 34 14.72 13.25 2.35
CA ILE A 34 13.86 14.44 2.48
C ILE A 34 12.87 14.25 3.63
N GLY A 35 12.78 15.26 4.50
CA GLY A 35 11.77 15.36 5.55
C GLY A 35 10.45 15.95 5.04
N ILE A 36 9.32 15.30 5.33
CA ILE A 36 7.97 15.77 5.00
C ILE A 36 7.06 15.54 6.20
N SER A 37 6.36 16.58 6.66
CA SER A 37 5.36 16.45 7.73
C SER A 37 4.01 15.98 7.19
N ASP A 38 3.31 15.18 7.98
CA ASP A 38 1.92 14.78 7.69
C ASP A 38 0.89 15.80 8.19
N SER A 39 -0.38 15.52 7.93
CA SER A 39 -1.53 16.34 8.37
C SER A 39 -1.67 16.47 9.88
N ALA A 40 -1.02 15.60 10.67
CA ALA A 40 -0.97 15.69 12.14
C ALA A 40 0.28 16.42 12.64
N GLY A 41 1.17 16.87 11.74
CA GLY A 41 2.42 17.55 12.06
C GLY A 41 3.58 16.60 12.41
N ALA A 42 3.39 15.28 12.31
CA ALA A 42 4.49 14.34 12.52
C ALA A 42 5.45 14.38 11.33
N ALA A 43 6.75 14.49 11.62
CA ALA A 43 7.79 14.53 10.60
C ALA A 43 8.18 13.12 10.15
N HIS A 44 8.27 12.91 8.84
CA HIS A 44 8.63 11.66 8.20
C HIS A 44 9.85 11.87 7.31
N GLU A 45 10.89 11.05 7.48
CA GLU A 45 12.11 11.11 6.65
C GLU A 45 12.08 10.01 5.58
N PHE A 46 12.12 10.42 4.32
CA PHE A 46 12.10 9.51 3.18
C PHE A 46 13.48 9.35 2.57
N HIS A 47 13.95 8.11 2.49
CA HIS A 47 15.09 7.69 1.71
C HIS A 47 14.64 7.21 0.33
N PHE A 48 15.51 7.36 -0.66
CA PHE A 48 15.18 7.02 -2.04
C PHE A 48 16.05 5.90 -2.58
N ARG A 49 15.46 5.06 -3.42
CA ARG A 49 16.17 4.00 -4.15
C ARG A 49 15.66 3.92 -5.58
N THR A 50 16.60 4.02 -6.51
CA THR A 50 16.35 3.76 -7.93
C THR A 50 16.69 2.31 -8.23
N ARG A 51 15.80 1.60 -8.93
CA ARG A 51 16.00 0.22 -9.37
C ARG A 51 15.62 0.06 -10.83
N LEU A 52 16.53 -0.48 -11.65
CA LEU A 52 16.18 -0.90 -13.02
C LEU A 52 15.45 -2.23 -13.00
N LEU A 53 14.34 -2.29 -13.74
CA LEU A 53 13.46 -3.46 -13.86
C LEU A 53 13.35 -3.81 -15.35
N GLY A 54 14.42 -4.35 -15.92
CA GLY A 54 14.51 -4.58 -17.36
C GLY A 54 14.51 -3.26 -18.13
N SER A 55 13.50 -3.04 -18.96
CA SER A 55 13.30 -1.81 -19.74
C SER A 55 12.56 -0.70 -18.99
N MET A 56 12.35 -0.84 -17.68
CA MET A 56 11.69 0.16 -16.83
C MET A 56 12.63 0.63 -15.71
N VAL A 57 12.36 1.81 -15.16
CA VAL A 57 12.98 2.29 -13.92
C VAL A 57 11.92 2.45 -12.84
N SER A 58 12.25 1.98 -11.64
CA SER A 58 11.46 2.18 -10.43
C SER A 58 12.18 3.15 -9.51
N LEU A 59 11.49 4.20 -9.09
CA LEU A 59 11.93 5.08 -8.01
C LEU A 59 11.06 4.83 -6.79
N GLU A 60 11.70 4.39 -5.72
CA GLU A 60 11.09 4.07 -4.44
C GLU A 60 11.45 5.15 -3.42
N ALA A 61 10.50 5.48 -2.55
CA ALA A 61 10.70 6.27 -1.35
C ALA A 61 10.23 5.46 -0.14
N PHE A 62 11.03 5.39 0.92
CA PHE A 62 10.71 4.63 2.12
C PHE A 62 11.32 5.27 3.36
N GLU A 63 10.63 5.11 4.47
CA GLU A 63 11.17 5.40 5.81
C GLU A 63 12.10 4.28 6.26
N LEU A 64 13.07 4.64 7.11
CA LEU A 64 13.96 3.69 7.77
C LEU A 64 13.67 3.62 9.27
N ARG A 65 13.71 2.41 9.81
CA ARG A 65 13.79 2.13 11.24
C ARG A 65 14.87 1.09 11.45
N ASP A 66 15.85 1.40 12.31
CA ASP A 66 17.01 0.54 12.58
C ASP A 66 17.72 0.08 11.29
N GLY A 67 17.83 0.99 10.32
CA GLY A 67 18.46 0.74 9.02
C GLY A 67 17.63 -0.08 8.03
N ASN A 68 16.41 -0.49 8.39
CA ASN A 68 15.53 -1.30 7.55
C ASN A 68 14.31 -0.49 7.08
N PRO A 69 13.83 -0.70 5.84
CA PRO A 69 12.58 -0.09 5.38
C PRO A 69 11.41 -0.43 6.31
N SER A 70 10.75 0.58 6.85
CA SER A 70 9.63 0.44 7.77
C SER A 70 8.77 1.68 7.73
N GLY A 71 7.45 1.57 7.95
CA GLY A 71 6.54 2.72 7.90
C GLY A 71 6.00 3.00 6.50
N TYR A 72 6.01 4.27 6.07
CA TYR A 72 5.51 4.64 4.75
C TYR A 72 6.45 4.20 3.64
N GLN A 73 5.87 3.65 2.57
CA GLN A 73 6.58 3.31 1.34
C GLN A 73 5.77 3.75 0.12
N PHE A 74 6.46 4.37 -0.82
CA PHE A 74 5.90 4.84 -2.07
C PHE A 74 6.80 4.43 -3.23
N GLN A 75 6.18 4.22 -4.40
CA GLN A 75 6.89 3.86 -5.62
C GLN A 75 6.26 4.58 -6.80
N ILE A 76 7.09 4.94 -7.76
CA ILE A 76 6.69 5.32 -9.11
C ILE A 76 7.54 4.56 -10.12
N VAL A 77 6.93 4.19 -11.25
CA VAL A 77 7.61 3.53 -12.36
C VAL A 77 7.62 4.50 -13.54
N GLY A 78 8.75 4.56 -14.22
CA GLY A 78 8.95 5.31 -15.45
C GLY A 78 9.84 4.55 -16.43
N GLU A 79 10.30 5.24 -17.45
CA GLU A 79 11.24 4.73 -18.43
C GLU A 79 12.69 5.07 -18.03
N PRO A 80 13.69 4.23 -18.36
CA PRO A 80 15.09 4.50 -18.02
C PRO A 80 15.65 5.80 -18.60
N LYS A 81 15.01 6.35 -19.65
CA LYS A 81 15.38 7.61 -20.30
C LYS A 81 14.64 8.82 -19.73
N ASP A 82 13.67 8.61 -18.85
CA ASP A 82 12.97 9.70 -18.18
C ASP A 82 13.95 10.50 -17.33
N ASP A 83 13.70 11.81 -17.21
CA ASP A 83 14.40 12.64 -16.24
C ASP A 83 14.10 12.15 -14.81
N LEU A 84 15.12 11.62 -14.14
CA LEU A 84 15.02 11.09 -12.78
C LEU A 84 14.59 12.17 -11.76
N LEU A 85 14.93 13.45 -11.98
CA LEU A 85 14.48 14.55 -11.13
C LEU A 85 12.98 14.84 -11.34
N ALA A 86 12.49 14.73 -12.58
CA ALA A 86 11.07 14.84 -12.86
C ALA A 86 10.28 13.68 -12.22
N LEU A 87 10.80 12.45 -12.29
CA LEU A 87 10.23 11.29 -11.59
C LEU A 87 10.23 11.48 -10.07
N LEU A 88 11.31 12.02 -9.50
CA LEU A 88 11.38 12.37 -8.08
C LEU A 88 10.30 13.39 -7.72
N GLY A 89 10.15 14.46 -8.50
CA GLY A 89 9.11 15.48 -8.29
C GLY A 89 7.70 14.87 -8.22
N ARG A 90 7.36 14.00 -9.18
CA ARG A 90 6.09 13.27 -9.20
C ARG A 90 5.92 12.36 -7.98
N LEU A 91 6.99 11.71 -7.53
CA LEU A 91 6.96 10.88 -6.33
C LEU A 91 6.73 11.72 -5.06
N ILE A 92 7.42 12.86 -4.92
CA ILE A 92 7.24 13.78 -3.80
C ILE A 92 5.80 14.32 -3.76
N GLU A 93 5.22 14.68 -4.90
CA GLU A 93 3.81 15.07 -4.97
C GLU A 93 2.88 13.95 -4.49
N LYS A 94 3.16 12.71 -4.92
CA LYS A 94 2.41 11.53 -4.46
C LYS A 94 2.51 11.33 -2.95
N ILE A 95 3.68 11.53 -2.36
CA ILE A 95 3.90 11.46 -0.91
C ILE A 95 3.07 12.55 -0.20
N ARG A 96 3.21 13.81 -0.60
CA ARG A 96 2.49 14.95 0.02
C ARG A 96 0.98 14.75 -0.01
N ARG A 97 0.42 14.33 -1.15
CA ARG A 97 -1.02 14.03 -1.29
C ARG A 97 -1.48 12.88 -0.40
N ARG A 98 -0.58 11.96 -0.04
CA ARG A 98 -0.89 10.82 0.83
C ARG A 98 -0.83 11.19 2.30
N LEU A 99 0.19 11.95 2.69
CA LEU A 99 0.37 12.41 4.08
C LEU A 99 -0.64 13.48 4.49
N SER A 100 -1.27 14.17 3.53
CA SER A 100 -2.37 15.11 3.80
C SER A 100 -3.69 14.44 4.18
N ILE A 101 -3.83 13.11 4.03
CA ILE A 101 -5.07 12.39 4.32
C ILE A 101 -5.06 11.88 5.75
N LYS A 102 -6.08 12.25 6.53
CA LYS A 102 -6.33 11.72 7.87
C LYS A 102 -7.40 10.64 7.81
N TYR A 103 -7.00 9.37 7.94
CA TYR A 103 -7.92 8.23 7.83
C TYR A 103 -8.73 7.96 9.11
N LEU A 104 -8.30 8.49 10.27
CA LEU A 104 -8.99 8.32 11.54
C LEU A 104 -9.36 9.68 12.12
N THR A 105 -10.65 9.90 12.36
CA THR A 105 -11.17 11.07 13.06
C THR A 105 -11.61 10.66 14.46
N GLY A 106 -11.22 11.44 15.46
CA GLY A 106 -11.74 11.27 16.82
C GLY A 106 -12.90 12.22 17.03
N VAL A 107 -14.08 11.70 17.34
CA VAL A 107 -15.20 12.50 17.88
C VAL A 107 -15.47 11.97 19.29
N GLY A 108 -15.01 12.70 20.31
CA GLY A 108 -15.09 12.23 21.71
C GLY A 108 -14.22 11.00 21.97
N HIS A 109 -14.80 9.94 22.55
CA HIS A 109 -14.11 8.68 22.88
C HIS A 109 -14.14 7.64 21.74
N GLU A 110 -14.71 7.98 20.58
CA GLU A 110 -14.86 7.05 19.46
C GLU A 110 -13.94 7.42 18.29
N LEU A 111 -13.13 6.46 17.86
CA LEU A 111 -12.36 6.52 16.62
C LEU A 111 -13.27 6.13 15.47
N GLN A 112 -13.47 7.05 14.54
CA GLN A 112 -14.24 6.83 13.32
C GLN A 112 -13.30 6.80 12.11
N ILE A 113 -13.63 5.96 11.12
CA ILE A 113 -12.92 5.96 9.83
C ILE A 113 -13.41 7.17 9.05
N ALA A 114 -12.50 8.09 8.76
CA ALA A 114 -12.81 9.26 7.95
C ALA A 114 -13.27 8.81 6.56
N GLU A 115 -14.36 9.42 6.07
CA GLU A 115 -14.88 9.23 4.71
C GLU A 115 -15.22 7.77 4.33
N GLN A 116 -15.35 6.87 5.32
CA GLN A 116 -15.56 5.42 5.11
C GLN A 116 -14.51 4.75 4.19
N ALA A 117 -13.36 5.39 3.98
CA ALA A 117 -12.33 4.93 3.07
C ALA A 117 -11.32 4.05 3.82
N VAL A 118 -11.37 2.74 3.59
CA VAL A 118 -10.38 1.78 4.11
C VAL A 118 -9.37 1.45 3.03
N ARG A 119 -8.08 1.53 3.37
CA ARG A 119 -6.99 1.08 2.50
C ARG A 119 -6.20 -0.02 3.20
N GLY A 120 -6.27 -1.23 2.62
CA GLY A 120 -5.43 -2.35 3.03
C GLY A 120 -4.05 -2.28 2.38
N ARG A 121 -3.02 -2.69 3.12
CA ARG A 121 -1.70 -3.04 2.58
C ARG A 121 -1.66 -4.57 2.43
N ILE A 122 -1.17 -5.06 1.30
CA ILE A 122 -0.87 -6.48 1.12
C ILE A 122 0.64 -6.62 1.11
N ASP A 123 1.21 -6.78 2.30
CA ASP A 123 2.58 -7.18 2.53
C ASP A 123 2.58 -8.64 2.98
N TRP A 124 3.17 -9.52 2.17
CA TRP A 124 3.37 -10.92 2.52
C TRP A 124 4.67 -11.06 3.30
N ASP A 125 4.57 -11.48 4.55
CA ASP A 125 5.71 -11.84 5.40
C ASP A 125 5.62 -13.34 5.72
N GLU A 126 6.51 -14.14 5.15
CA GLU A 126 6.57 -15.59 5.37
C GLU A 126 6.94 -15.93 6.83
N SER A 127 7.52 -14.99 7.58
CA SER A 127 7.84 -15.14 9.00
C SER A 127 6.68 -14.77 9.94
N ALA A 128 5.62 -14.14 9.42
CA ALA A 128 4.47 -13.70 10.20
C ALA A 128 3.43 -14.82 10.43
N VAL A 129 3.86 -16.00 10.87
CA VAL A 129 2.96 -17.07 11.33
C VAL A 129 2.59 -16.88 12.79
N GLU A 130 2.21 -15.67 13.21
CA GLU A 130 1.53 -15.47 14.48
C GLU A 130 0.83 -14.12 14.53
N ARG A 131 -0.42 -14.09 14.05
CA ARG A 131 -1.55 -13.24 14.53
C ARG A 131 -2.67 -13.26 13.48
N THR A 132 -3.34 -14.40 13.36
CA THR A 132 -4.75 -14.34 12.98
C THR A 132 -5.53 -13.83 14.20
N PRO A 133 -6.27 -12.71 14.12
CA PRO A 133 -7.21 -12.36 15.17
C PRO A 133 -8.26 -13.46 15.18
N ARG A 134 -8.28 -14.29 16.24
CA ARG A 134 -9.39 -15.22 16.47
C ARG A 134 -10.60 -14.38 16.85
N GLY A 135 -11.33 -13.91 15.84
CA GLY A 135 -12.69 -13.44 16.02
C GLY A 135 -13.49 -14.59 16.63
N LYS A 136 -13.79 -14.51 17.93
CA LYS A 136 -14.68 -15.45 18.59
C LYS A 136 -16.10 -15.18 18.08
N SER A 137 -16.48 -15.77 16.95
CA SER A 137 -17.88 -15.91 16.60
C SER A 137 -18.52 -16.89 17.60
N ARG A 138 -19.39 -16.39 18.48
CA ARG A 138 -20.31 -17.25 19.24
C ARG A 138 -21.21 -17.96 18.22
N PRO A 139 -21.37 -19.29 18.29
CA PRO A 139 -22.33 -19.97 17.43
C PRO A 139 -23.75 -19.56 17.86
N ILE A 140 -24.55 -19.15 16.90
CA ILE A 140 -26.00 -18.98 17.06
C ILE A 140 -26.57 -20.39 17.19
N GLY A 141 -27.07 -20.73 18.37
CA GLY A 141 -27.71 -22.02 18.64
C GLY A 141 -28.92 -22.23 17.75
N ALA A 142 -28.94 -23.38 17.08
CA ALA A 142 -30.13 -23.90 16.42
C ALA A 142 -31.11 -24.43 17.49
N THR A 143 -32.35 -23.95 17.44
CA THR A 143 -33.52 -24.72 17.90
C THR A 143 -34.70 -24.38 17.01
N GLU A 144 -35.03 -25.32 16.13
CA GLU A 144 -36.34 -25.46 15.49
C GLU A 144 -37.36 -25.94 16.53
N SER A 145 -38.50 -25.26 16.63
CA SER A 145 -39.83 -25.90 16.60
C SER A 145 -40.95 -24.83 16.65
N ARG A 146 -41.78 -24.83 15.60
CA ARG A 146 -43.18 -24.34 15.58
C ARG A 146 -44.10 -25.52 15.97
N PRO A 147 -45.41 -25.38 16.31
CA PRO A 147 -46.41 -24.42 15.79
C PRO A 147 -47.29 -23.80 16.93
N ASN A 148 -48.32 -22.95 16.78
CA ASN A 148 -49.47 -22.89 15.87
C ASN A 148 -50.28 -21.60 16.19
N GLY A 149 -51.04 -21.06 15.22
CA GLY A 149 -52.32 -20.36 15.51
C GLY A 149 -52.51 -18.88 15.08
N ALA A 150 -53.57 -18.68 14.26
CA ALA A 150 -54.39 -17.46 14.05
C ALA A 150 -53.77 -16.28 13.25
N SER A 151 -54.05 -16.15 11.95
CA SER A 151 -55.22 -15.49 11.31
C SER A 151 -55.13 -13.96 11.23
N GLY A 152 -54.96 -13.44 10.01
CA GLY A 152 -55.09 -12.01 9.71
C GLY A 152 -54.78 -11.72 8.24
N ARG A 153 -55.85 -11.60 7.43
CA ARG A 153 -55.80 -11.20 6.01
C ARG A 153 -55.51 -9.70 5.88
N CYS A 154 -54.73 -9.34 4.85
CA CYS A 154 -54.73 -8.09 4.05
C CYS A 154 -53.40 -8.12 3.26
N GLY A 155 -53.24 -7.83 1.97
CA GLY A 155 -54.04 -7.29 0.88
C GLY A 155 -53.03 -7.03 -0.27
N PHE A 156 -53.47 -7.22 -1.50
CA PHE A 156 -52.70 -7.18 -2.77
C PHE A 156 -52.09 -5.80 -3.12
N SER A 157 -50.88 -5.79 -3.73
CA SER A 157 -50.41 -4.93 -4.87
C SER A 157 -48.86 -4.93 -4.92
N SER A 158 -48.15 -5.63 -5.82
CA SER A 158 -47.85 -5.37 -7.24
C SER A 158 -46.78 -4.29 -7.51
N PHE A 159 -45.73 -4.68 -8.26
CA PHE A 159 -44.68 -3.88 -8.97
C PHE A 159 -43.66 -3.10 -8.11
N GLY A 160 -42.36 -3.02 -8.44
CA GLY A 160 -41.62 -3.40 -9.65
C GLY A 160 -40.10 -3.29 -9.43
N ARG A 161 -39.36 -3.85 -10.40
CA ARG A 161 -37.90 -3.87 -10.53
C ARG A 161 -37.31 -2.47 -10.78
N ALA A 162 -36.07 -2.25 -10.37
CA ALA A 162 -35.01 -1.73 -11.26
C ALA A 162 -33.62 -1.96 -10.66
N CYS A 163 -32.83 -2.78 -11.37
CA CYS A 163 -31.39 -2.61 -11.48
C CYS A 163 -31.15 -1.63 -12.62
N PHE A 164 -30.29 -0.63 -12.42
CA PHE A 164 -29.19 -0.23 -13.31
C PHE A 164 -28.32 0.78 -12.55
#